data_AF-A0A960I9A3-F1
#
_entry.id   AF-A0A960I9A3-F1
#
_cell.length_a   1.000
_cell.length_b   1.000
_cell.length_c   1.000
_cell.angle_alpha   90.00
_cell.angle_beta   90.00
_cell.angle_gamma   90.00
#
_symmetry.space_group_name_H-M   'P 1'
#
loop_
_entity.id
_entity.type
_entity.pdbx_description
1 polymer ?
#
loop_
_entity_poly.entity_id
_entity_poly.type
_entity_poly.pdbx_seq_one_letter_code
_entity_poly.pdbx_strand_id
1 'polypeptide(L)' 'MSNHNRRERAGAALETAILVPLLLLMALGGAEMGFAWHAASRLESAVASGARVAAQAGDDPQADWEVLQAMRGALGPDIS' A
#
# COMPACT_ATOMS: atom_id res chain seq x y z
N MET A 1 2.19 23.32 -48.61
CA MET A 1 2.47 21.93 -48.19
C MET A 1 2.57 21.86 -46.65
N SER A 2 1.45 22.04 -45.92
CA SER A 2 1.48 22.23 -44.44
C SER A 2 0.40 21.46 -43.65
N ASN A 3 -0.50 20.71 -44.30
CA ASN A 3 -1.62 20.06 -43.62
C ASN A 3 -1.30 18.67 -43.03
N HIS A 4 -0.28 17.96 -43.54
CA HIS A 4 0.09 16.63 -43.06
C HIS A 4 0.68 16.68 -41.64
N ASN A 5 1.68 17.52 -41.39
CA ASN A 5 2.30 17.65 -40.06
C ASN A 5 1.31 18.09 -38.96
N ARG A 6 0.27 18.87 -39.32
CA ARG A 6 -0.75 19.30 -38.35
C ARG A 6 -1.72 18.17 -38.01
N ARG A 7 -2.05 17.30 -38.97
CA ARG A 7 -2.90 16.12 -38.75
C ARG A 7 -2.19 15.04 -37.94
N GLU A 8 -0.91 14.78 -38.23
CA GLU A 8 -0.09 13.85 -37.45
C GLU A 8 0.05 14.29 -35.98
N ARG A 9 0.37 15.57 -35.75
CA ARG A 9 0.45 16.12 -34.39
C ARG A 9 -0.90 16.07 -33.65
N ALA A 10 -2.01 16.31 -34.35
CA ALA A 10 -3.35 16.22 -33.77
C ALA A 10 -3.72 14.77 -33.42
N GLY A 11 -3.36 13.80 -34.27
CA GLY A 11 -3.53 12.37 -33.99
C GLY A 11 -2.73 11.92 -32.77
N ALA A 12 -1.44 12.26 -32.71
CA ALA A 12 -0.58 11.94 -31.58
C ALA A 12 -1.07 12.57 -30.26
N ALA A 13 -1.59 13.81 -30.32
CA ALA A 13 -2.18 14.47 -29.17
C ALA A 13 -3.44 13.75 -28.67
N LEU A 14 -4.28 13.25 -29.58
CA LEU A 14 -5.48 12.48 -29.24
C LEU A 14 -5.13 11.12 -28.63
N GLU A 15 -4.19 10.40 -29.22
CA GLU A 15 -3.71 9.12 -28.70
C GLU A 15 -3.16 9.28 -27.28
N THR A 16 -2.34 10.30 -27.06
CA THR A 16 -1.79 10.61 -25.73
C THR A 16 -2.90 11.00 -24.75
N ALA A 17 -3.89 11.78 -25.18
CA ALA A 17 -5.02 12.19 -24.35
C ALA A 17 -5.89 11.01 -23.88
N ILE A 18 -5.85 9.87 -24.59
CA ILE A 18 -6.57 8.65 -24.21
C ILE A 18 -5.65 7.69 -23.42
N LEU A 19 -4.41 7.50 -23.86
CA LEU A 19 -3.48 6.56 -23.25
C LEU A 19 -3.02 7.02 -21.86
N VAL A 20 -2.71 8.31 -21.69
CA VAL A 20 -2.23 8.85 -20.40
C VAL A 20 -3.24 8.61 -19.27
N PRO A 21 -4.54 8.96 -19.38
CA PRO A 21 -5.48 8.70 -18.28
C PRO A 21 -5.69 7.21 -18.02
N LEU A 22 -5.63 6.35 -19.05
CA LEU A 22 -5.71 4.90 -18.86
C LEU A 22 -4.51 4.36 -18.09
N LEU A 23 -3.30 4.80 -18.44
CA LEU A 23 -2.07 4.45 -17.74
C LEU A 23 -2.07 4.97 -16.31
N LEU A 24 -2.55 6.19 -16.08
CA LEU A 24 -2.70 6.74 -14.74
C LEU A 24 -3.68 5.91 -13.91
N LEU A 25 -4.81 5.50 -14.48
CA LEU A 25 -5.78 4.65 -13.79
C LEU A 25 -5.16 3.30 -13.39
N MET A 26 -4.41 2.66 -14.30
CA MET A 26 -3.72 1.41 -13.99
C MET A 26 -2.62 1.60 -12.93
N ALA A 27 -1.86 2.70 -13.02
CA ALA A 27 -0.81 3.01 -12.05
C ALA A 27 -1.39 3.26 -10.65
N LEU A 28 -2.47 4.05 -10.56
CA LEU A 28 -3.17 4.28 -9.29
C LEU A 28 -3.76 2.98 -8.74
N GLY A 29 -4.48 2.21 -9.56
CA GLY A 29 -5.04 0.93 -9.13
C GLY A 29 -3.97 -0.05 -8.62
N GLY A 30 -2.81 -0.09 -9.28
CA GLY A 30 -1.66 -0.87 -8.82
C GLY A 30 -1.08 -0.36 -7.50
N ALA A 31 -0.97 0.96 -7.32
CA ALA A 31 -0.48 1.57 -6.09
C ALA A 31 -1.41 1.27 -4.90
N GLU A 32 -2.73 1.40 -5.09
CA GLU A 32 -3.73 1.07 -4.08
C GLU A 32 -3.63 -0.40 -3.64
N MET A 33 -3.46 -1.32 -4.59
CA MET A 33 -3.26 -2.74 -4.28
C MET A 33 -1.95 -2.99 -3.52
N GLY A 34 -0.88 -2.27 -3.87
CA GLY A 34 0.39 -2.31 -3.16
C GLY A 34 0.27 -1.85 -1.71
N PHE A 35 -0.46 -0.75 -1.46
CA PHE A 35 -0.73 -0.26 -0.11
C PHE A 35 -1.57 -1.26 0.69
N ALA A 36 -2.60 -1.86 0.08
CA ALA A 36 -3.42 -2.88 0.72
C ALA A 36 -2.59 -4.11 1.13
N TRP A 37 -1.74 -4.60 0.23
CA TRP A 37 -0.85 -5.74 0.50
C TRP A 37 0.15 -5.44 1.62
N HIS A 38 0.74 -4.24 1.59
CA HIS A 38 1.67 -3.79 2.62
C HIS A 38 1.02 -3.68 4.00
N ALA A 39 -0.19 -3.13 4.07
CA ALA A 39 -0.97 -3.06 5.31
C ALA A 39 -1.32 -4.45 5.84
N ALA A 40 -1.75 -5.38 4.98
CA ALA A 40 -2.03 -6.76 5.35
C ALA A 40 -0.78 -7.46 5.92
N SER A 41 0.36 -7.31 5.25
CA SER A 41 1.64 -7.91 5.68
C SER A 41 2.09 -7.40 7.06
N ARG A 42 1.91 -6.10 7.32
CA ARG A 42 2.20 -5.52 8.65
C ARG A 42 1.26 -6.04 9.73
N LEU A 43 -0.02 -6.18 9.42
CA LEU A 43 -1.01 -6.70 10.36
C LEU A 43 -0.70 -8.16 10.73
N GLU A 44 -0.39 -9.00 9.75
CA GLU A 44 0.00 -10.40 9.98
C GLU A 44 1.24 -10.49 10.87
N SER A 45 2.27 -9.69 10.58
CA SER A 45 3.48 -9.60 11.41
C SER A 45 3.17 -9.16 12.85
N ALA A 46 2.29 -8.18 13.03
CA ALA A 46 1.90 -7.68 14.33
C ALA A 46 1.13 -8.73 15.15
N VAL A 47 0.18 -9.42 14.54
CA VAL A 47 -0.55 -10.53 15.18
C VAL A 47 0.40 -11.65 15.56
N ALA A 48 1.31 -12.05 14.67
CA ALA A 48 2.31 -13.08 14.96
C ALA A 48 3.29 -12.66 16.07
N SER A 49 3.64 -11.37 16.16
CA SER A 49 4.45 -10.82 17.25
C SER A 49 3.70 -10.88 18.59
N GLY A 50 2.48 -10.35 18.62
CA GLY A 50 1.62 -10.37 19.81
C GLY A 50 1.32 -11.78 20.30
N ALA A 51 1.00 -12.72 19.41
CA ALA A 51 0.74 -14.11 19.76
C ALA A 51 1.95 -14.80 20.39
N ARG A 52 3.17 -14.53 19.90
CA ARG A 52 4.40 -15.07 20.51
C ARG A 52 4.63 -14.52 21.91
N VAL A 53 4.41 -13.22 22.12
CA VAL A 53 4.53 -12.60 23.45
C VAL A 53 3.46 -13.13 24.39
N ALA A 54 2.21 -13.21 23.95
CA ALA A 54 1.10 -13.76 24.74
C ALA A 54 1.38 -15.20 25.18
N ALA A 55 1.92 -16.03 24.28
CA ALA A 55 2.30 -17.42 24.60
C ALA A 55 3.47 -17.52 25.60
N GLN A 56 4.32 -16.50 25.68
CA GLN A 56 5.45 -16.45 26.63
C GLN A 56 5.06 -15.84 27.98
N ALA A 57 4.12 -14.90 28.01
CA ALA A 57 3.80 -14.11 29.20
C ALA A 57 3.03 -14.89 30.29
N GLY A 58 2.28 -15.94 29.93
CA GLY A 58 1.55 -16.76 30.91
C GLY A 58 0.56 -15.94 31.75
N ASP A 59 0.69 -16.01 33.08
CA ASP A 59 -0.19 -15.30 34.04
C ASP A 59 0.39 -13.93 34.50
N ASP A 60 1.37 -13.37 33.77
CA ASP A 60 1.96 -12.08 34.13
C ASP A 60 0.90 -10.96 34.14
N PRO A 61 0.75 -10.17 35.23
CA PRO A 61 -0.16 -9.03 35.28
C PRO A 61 0.10 -7.95 34.22
N GLN A 62 1.29 -7.90 33.62
CA GLN A 62 1.68 -6.99 32.56
C GLN A 62 1.57 -7.60 31.15
N ALA A 63 1.14 -8.87 31.02
CA ALA A 63 1.07 -9.59 29.75
C ALA A 63 0.32 -8.80 28.65
N ASP A 64 -0.85 -8.26 28.97
CA ASP A 64 -1.65 -7.47 28.03
C ASP A 64 -0.88 -6.26 27.50
N TRP A 65 -0.16 -5.55 28.37
CA TRP A 65 0.61 -4.38 28.00
C TRP A 65 1.80 -4.76 27.10
N GLU A 66 2.49 -5.86 27.40
CA GLU A 66 3.59 -6.37 26.58
C GLU A 66 3.12 -6.82 25.19
N VAL A 67 1.98 -7.51 25.12
CA VAL A 67 1.36 -7.91 23.85
C VAL A 67 1.02 -6.67 23.00
N LEU A 68 0.42 -5.65 23.60
CA LEU A 68 0.08 -4.41 22.91
C LEU A 68 1.34 -3.66 22.42
N GLN A 69 2.40 -3.62 23.22
CA GLN A 69 3.68 -3.04 22.79
C GLN A 69 4.28 -3.81 21.61
N ALA A 70 4.28 -5.13 21.66
CA ALA A 70 4.82 -5.98 20.60
C ALA A 70 4.04 -5.83 19.28
N MET A 71 2.72 -5.70 19.35
CA MET A 71 1.88 -5.42 18.19
C MET A 71 2.15 -4.02 17.63
N ARG A 72 2.23 -3.00 18.51
CA ARG A 72 2.48 -1.61 18.10
C ARG A 72 3.84 -1.43 17.41
N GLY A 73 4.87 -2.09 17.94
CA GLY A 73 6.20 -2.08 17.31
C GLY A 73 6.22 -2.67 15.90
N ALA A 74 5.43 -3.72 15.66
CA ALA A 74 5.34 -4.38 14.36
C ALA A 74 4.47 -3.64 13.34
N LEU A 75 3.45 -2.88 13.78
CA LEU A 75 2.58 -2.10 12.90
C LEU A 75 3.26 -0.82 12.36
N GLY A 76 4.27 -0.32 13.08
CA GLY A 76 5.03 0.86 12.69
C GLY A 76 4.36 2.19 13.06
N PRO A 77 5.05 3.33 12.83
CA PRO A 77 4.64 4.66 13.33
C PRO A 77 3.44 5.29 12.61
N ASP A 78 2.98 4.71 11.49
CA ASP A 78 1.94 5.32 10.65
C ASP A 78 0.51 5.16 11.21
N ILE A 79 0.35 4.34 12.25
CA ILE A 79 -0.94 4.02 12.87
C ILE A 79 -1.01 4.40 14.37
N SER A 80 -0.04 5.20 14.83
CA SER A 80 0.12 5.53 16.26
C SER A 80 -0.69 6.73 16.72
#